data_AF-G2G7Q8-F1
#
_entry.id   AF-G2G7Q8-F1
#
_cell.length_a   1.000
_cell.length_b   1.000
_cell.length_c   1.000
_cell.angle_alpha   90.00
_cell.angle_beta   90.00
_cell.angle_gamma   90.00
#
_symmetry.space_group_name_H-M   'P 1'
#
loop_
_entity.id
_entity.type
_entity.pdbx_description
1 polymer ?
#
loop_
_entity_poly.entity_id
_entity_poly.type
_entity_poly.pdbx_seq_one_letter_code
_entity_poly.pdbx_strand_id
1 'polypeptide(L)'
;MARVEPEPAYGYLRVIDLPDGEVELLEKQLDEYAKAHNLVLLDVRKERYRLLRIDEFTAWLIELEVQHLVVPSVEHITTHPIARMLFCQAVYLDAGVELYEAGADGELLG
;
A
#
# COMPACT_ATOMS: atom_id res chain seq x y z
N MET A 1 13.02 29.22 0.32
CA MET A 1 12.79 27.78 0.12
C MET A 1 11.30 27.56 0.26
N ALA A 2 10.60 27.20 -0.81
CA ALA A 2 9.19 26.83 -0.70
C ALA A 2 9.10 25.58 0.19
N ARG A 3 8.22 25.60 1.20
CA ARG A 3 7.89 24.37 1.93
C ARG A 3 7.13 23.51 0.93
N VAL A 4 7.68 22.35 0.59
CA VAL A 4 6.92 21.33 -0.15
C VAL A 4 5.91 20.79 0.87
N GLU A 5 4.63 21.01 0.62
CA GLU A 5 3.58 20.43 1.45
C GLU A 5 3.55 18.91 1.19
N PRO A 6 3.39 18.08 2.23
CA PRO A 6 3.40 16.64 2.04
C PRO A 6 2.13 16.18 1.31
N GLU A 7 2.28 15.24 0.39
CA GLU A 7 1.19 14.79 -0.49
C GLU A 7 0.35 13.68 0.19
N PRO A 8 -0.97 13.62 -0.05
CA PRO A 8 -1.83 12.63 0.59
C PRO A 8 -1.59 11.22 0.04
N ALA A 9 -1.45 10.25 0.92
CA ALA A 9 -1.28 8.84 0.57
C ALA A 9 -2.23 7.95 1.36
N TYR A 10 -2.51 6.77 0.81
CA TYR A 10 -3.31 5.74 1.46
C TYR A 10 -2.51 4.45 1.62
N GLY A 11 -2.77 3.73 2.70
CA GLY A 11 -2.16 2.43 2.97
C GLY A 11 -3.06 1.28 2.53
N TYR A 12 -2.46 0.17 2.13
CA TYR A 12 -3.19 -1.08 1.90
C TYR A 12 -2.46 -2.29 2.47
N LEU A 13 -3.18 -3.06 3.30
CA LEU A 13 -2.68 -4.23 4.01
C LEU A 13 -3.56 -5.45 3.76
N ARG A 14 -2.93 -6.62 3.62
CA ARG A 14 -3.61 -7.92 3.60
C ARG A 14 -3.38 -8.57 4.96
N VAL A 15 -4.44 -8.63 5.76
CA VAL A 15 -4.34 -9.02 7.19
C VAL A 15 -4.99 -10.37 7.48
N ILE A 16 -4.86 -11.31 6.54
CA ILE A 16 -5.42 -12.67 6.69
C ILE A 16 -4.60 -13.41 7.75
N ASP A 17 -5.25 -13.83 8.82
CA ASP A 17 -4.64 -14.60 9.91
C ASP A 17 -3.45 -13.89 10.60
N LEU A 18 -3.29 -12.57 10.41
CA LEU A 18 -2.28 -11.77 11.13
C LEU A 18 -2.79 -11.40 12.53
N PRO A 19 -1.96 -11.54 13.58
CA PRO A 19 -2.30 -11.05 14.90
C PRO A 19 -2.32 -9.52 14.92
N ASP A 20 -3.16 -8.93 15.76
CA ASP A 20 -3.36 -7.47 15.80
C ASP A 20 -2.03 -6.70 16.01
N GLY A 21 -1.11 -7.23 16.82
CA GLY A 21 0.20 -6.59 17.03
C GLY A 21 1.11 -6.56 15.78
N GLU A 22 0.97 -7.50 14.86
CA GLU A 22 1.67 -7.45 13.57
C GLU A 22 1.02 -6.44 12.63
N VAL A 23 -0.31 -6.30 12.69
CA VAL A 23 -1.03 -5.27 11.92
C VAL A 23 -0.58 -3.88 12.37
N GLU A 24 -0.50 -3.62 13.67
CA GLU A 24 -0.02 -2.34 14.22
C GLU A 24 1.42 -2.02 13.78
N LEU A 25 2.28 -3.05 13.74
CA LEU A 25 3.66 -2.89 13.27
C LEU A 25 3.72 -2.50 11.79
N LEU A 26 2.92 -3.15 10.94
CA LEU A 26 2.85 -2.83 9.52
C LEU A 26 2.29 -1.43 9.29
N GLU A 27 1.22 -1.03 10.00
CA GLU A 27 0.68 0.33 9.91
C GLU A 27 1.73 1.38 10.28
N LYS A 28 2.47 1.14 11.35
CA LYS A 28 3.57 2.01 11.76
C LYS A 28 4.66 2.09 10.69
N GLN A 29 5.02 0.97 10.07
CA GLN A 29 5.99 0.95 8.98
C GLN A 29 5.51 1.77 7.77
N LEU A 30 4.24 1.66 7.39
CA LEU A 30 3.68 2.46 6.30
C LEU A 30 3.74 3.97 6.62
N ASP A 31 3.40 4.35 7.85
CA ASP A 31 3.43 5.75 8.31
C ASP A 31 4.86 6.32 8.34
N GLU A 32 5.83 5.56 8.85
CA GLU A 32 7.24 5.96 8.86
C GLU A 32 7.79 6.12 7.43
N TYR A 33 7.45 5.18 6.54
CA TYR A 33 7.83 5.27 5.13
C TYR A 33 7.19 6.49 4.45
N ALA A 34 5.87 6.70 4.62
CA ALA A 34 5.18 7.84 4.06
C ALA A 34 5.84 9.17 4.48
N LYS A 35 6.14 9.33 5.77
CA LYS A 35 6.85 10.52 6.29
C LYS A 35 8.22 10.71 5.68
N ALA A 36 9.00 9.64 5.50
CA ALA A 36 10.31 9.70 4.88
C ALA A 36 10.26 10.13 3.40
N HIS A 37 9.14 9.84 2.73
CA HIS A 37 8.90 10.16 1.32
C HIS A 37 8.07 11.45 1.10
N ASN A 38 7.95 12.31 2.13
CA ASN A 38 7.15 13.55 2.06
C ASN A 38 5.66 13.30 1.72
N LEU A 39 5.12 12.19 2.21
CA LEU A 39 3.71 11.82 2.12
C LEU A 39 3.03 11.91 3.50
N VAL A 40 1.71 12.09 3.50
CA VAL A 40 0.86 11.97 4.69
C VAL A 40 -0.06 10.77 4.51
N LEU A 41 0.12 9.74 5.34
CA LEU A 41 -0.77 8.59 5.34
C LEU A 41 -2.12 8.97 5.98
N LEU A 42 -3.17 9.03 5.16
CA LEU A 42 -4.50 9.48 5.61
C LEU A 42 -5.31 8.36 6.26
N ASP A 43 -5.26 7.16 5.68
CA ASP A 43 -5.95 5.97 6.17
C ASP A 43 -5.28 4.70 5.65
N VAL A 44 -5.54 3.56 6.29
CA VAL A 44 -5.03 2.24 5.90
C VAL A 44 -6.18 1.26 5.70
N ARG A 45 -6.42 0.86 4.44
CA ARG A 45 -7.40 -0.18 4.14
C ARG A 45 -6.84 -1.56 4.46
N LYS A 46 -7.54 -2.29 5.32
CA LYS A 46 -7.19 -3.65 5.76
C LYS A 46 -8.11 -4.68 5.08
N GLU A 47 -7.57 -5.47 4.17
CA GLU A 47 -8.30 -6.54 3.49
C GLU A 47 -8.16 -7.86 4.24
N ARG A 48 -9.30 -8.42 4.68
CA ARG A 48 -9.39 -9.64 5.50
C ARG A 48 -9.83 -10.89 4.73
N TYR A 49 -10.06 -10.77 3.42
CA TYR A 49 -10.60 -11.86 2.60
C TYR A 49 -9.48 -12.72 2.04
N ARG A 50 -9.68 -14.04 2.00
CA ARG A 50 -8.68 -14.97 1.43
C ARG A 50 -8.36 -14.64 -0.03
N LEU A 51 -9.38 -14.32 -0.82
CA LEU A 51 -9.22 -13.90 -2.22
C LEU A 51 -8.97 -12.40 -2.30
N LEU A 52 -8.12 -12.00 -3.25
CA LEU A 52 -7.89 -10.59 -3.56
C LEU A 52 -9.04 -10.10 -4.45
N ARG A 53 -9.85 -9.17 -3.93
CA ARG A 53 -11.00 -8.59 -4.62
C ARG A 53 -10.55 -7.39 -5.43
N ILE A 54 -9.98 -7.68 -6.60
CA ILE A 54 -9.36 -6.66 -7.47
C ILE A 54 -10.36 -5.57 -7.86
N ASP A 55 -11.59 -5.93 -8.20
CA ASP A 55 -12.65 -5.01 -8.56
C ASP A 55 -13.00 -4.02 -7.42
N GLU A 56 -13.22 -4.52 -6.21
CA GLU A 56 -13.47 -3.67 -5.03
C GLU A 56 -12.25 -2.85 -4.61
N PHE A 57 -11.05 -3.37 -4.87
CA PHE A 57 -9.81 -2.65 -4.62
C PHE A 57 -9.64 -1.48 -5.60
N THR A 58 -9.80 -1.72 -6.89
CA THR A 58 -9.73 -0.67 -7.93
C THR A 58 -10.81 0.38 -7.72
N ALA A 59 -12.06 -0.01 -7.44
CA ALA A 59 -13.15 0.92 -7.18
C ALA A 59 -12.82 1.88 -6.03
N TRP A 60 -12.27 1.37 -4.93
CA TRP A 60 -11.85 2.18 -3.79
C TRP A 60 -10.73 3.17 -4.12
N LEU A 61 -9.73 2.75 -4.91
CA LEU A 61 -8.67 3.67 -5.36
C LEU A 61 -9.26 4.84 -6.15
N ILE A 62 -10.20 4.55 -7.05
CA ILE A 62 -10.83 5.56 -7.92
C ILE A 62 -11.77 6.45 -7.11
N GLU A 63 -12.63 5.88 -6.26
CA GLU A 63 -13.63 6.60 -5.48
C GLU A 63 -13.00 7.56 -4.46
N LEU A 64 -11.84 7.21 -3.91
CA LEU A 64 -11.08 8.09 -3.01
C LEU A 64 -10.08 8.99 -3.73
N GLU A 65 -10.04 8.96 -5.07
CA GLU A 65 -9.09 9.73 -5.89
C GLU A 65 -7.65 9.55 -5.40
N VAL A 66 -7.28 8.30 -5.06
CA VAL A 66 -5.96 7.97 -4.53
C VAL A 66 -4.89 8.33 -5.57
N GLN A 67 -3.85 9.05 -5.15
CA GLN A 67 -2.70 9.36 -6.00
C GLN A 67 -1.48 8.53 -5.62
N HIS A 68 -1.26 8.36 -4.30
CA HIS A 68 -0.14 7.60 -3.75
C HIS A 68 -0.67 6.45 -2.87
N LEU A 69 -0.25 5.23 -3.19
CA LEU A 69 -0.58 4.02 -2.43
C LEU A 69 0.69 3.44 -1.81
N VAL A 70 0.69 3.28 -0.49
CA VAL A 70 1.79 2.65 0.24
C VAL A 70 1.38 1.24 0.68
N VAL A 71 2.20 0.25 0.36
CA VAL A 71 2.03 -1.14 0.77
C VAL A 71 3.32 -1.64 1.43
N PRO A 72 3.29 -2.69 2.26
CA PRO A 72 4.54 -3.26 2.80
C PRO A 72 5.40 -3.82 1.67
N SER A 73 4.80 -4.64 0.82
CA SER A 73 5.36 -5.06 -0.47
C SER A 73 4.24 -5.66 -1.31
N VAL A 74 4.44 -5.74 -2.62
CA VAL A 74 3.51 -6.45 -3.50
C VAL A 74 3.44 -7.94 -3.14
N GLU A 75 4.52 -8.49 -2.60
CA GLU A 75 4.60 -9.85 -2.04
C GLU A 75 3.71 -10.04 -0.80
N HIS A 76 3.64 -9.03 0.07
CA HIS A 76 2.69 -9.02 1.18
C HIS A 76 1.25 -9.02 0.67
N ILE A 77 0.97 -8.34 -0.45
CA ILE A 77 -0.38 -8.35 -1.03
C ILE A 77 -0.75 -9.74 -1.58
N THR A 78 0.16 -10.30 -2.37
CA THR A 78 0.00 -11.62 -2.98
C THR A 78 1.32 -12.23 -3.44
N THR A 79 1.47 -13.53 -3.16
CA THR A 79 2.55 -14.36 -3.69
C THR A 79 2.20 -15.01 -5.02
N HIS A 80 0.94 -14.97 -5.45
CA HIS A 80 0.50 -15.61 -6.69
C HIS A 80 0.82 -14.73 -7.91
N PRO A 81 1.62 -15.18 -8.90
CA PRO A 81 2.10 -14.35 -10.00
C PRO A 81 1.01 -13.66 -10.82
N ILE A 82 -0.09 -14.38 -11.12
CA ILE A 82 -1.21 -13.81 -11.88
C ILE A 82 -1.93 -12.73 -11.04
N ALA A 83 -2.11 -12.97 -9.74
CA ALA A 83 -2.78 -12.00 -8.88
C ALA A 83 -1.91 -10.75 -8.67
N ARG A 84 -0.58 -10.93 -8.62
CA ARG A 84 0.40 -9.84 -8.61
C ARG A 84 0.27 -8.97 -9.86
N MET A 85 0.25 -9.59 -11.03
CA MET A 85 0.06 -8.88 -12.29
C MET A 85 -1.28 -8.11 -12.31
N LEU A 86 -2.38 -8.73 -11.88
CA LEU A 86 -3.69 -8.08 -11.82
C LEU A 86 -3.71 -6.92 -10.81
N PHE A 87 -3.05 -7.07 -9.67
CA PHE A 87 -2.90 -5.99 -8.68
C PHE A 87 -2.13 -4.81 -9.27
N CYS A 88 -0.96 -5.04 -9.87
CA CYS A 88 -0.18 -3.99 -10.51
C CYS A 88 -0.97 -3.31 -11.64
N GLN A 89 -1.70 -4.07 -12.45
CA GLN A 89 -2.57 -3.50 -13.49
C GLN A 89 -3.65 -2.60 -12.90
N ALA A 90 -4.35 -3.06 -11.85
CA ALA A 90 -5.36 -2.28 -11.15
C ALA A 90 -4.81 -0.96 -10.61
N VAL A 91 -3.61 -0.98 -10.02
CA VAL A 91 -2.96 0.21 -9.45
C VAL A 91 -2.52 1.17 -10.57
N TYR A 92 -1.67 0.71 -11.49
CA TYR A 92 -0.99 1.60 -12.43
C TYR A 92 -1.83 1.97 -13.64
N LEU A 93 -2.61 1.03 -14.18
CA LEU A 93 -3.29 1.20 -15.46
C LEU A 93 -4.76 1.59 -15.28
N ASP A 94 -5.45 0.93 -14.35
CA ASP A 94 -6.88 1.16 -14.16
C ASP A 94 -7.15 2.38 -13.27
N ALA A 95 -6.37 2.54 -12.18
CA ALA A 95 -6.52 3.64 -11.23
C ALA A 95 -5.51 4.80 -11.43
N GLY A 96 -4.40 4.57 -12.15
CA GLY A 96 -3.39 5.61 -12.39
C GLY A 96 -2.62 6.04 -11.14
N VAL A 97 -2.48 5.14 -10.17
CA VAL A 97 -1.90 5.39 -8.84
C VAL A 97 -0.40 5.11 -8.83
N GLU A 98 0.37 5.93 -8.11
CA GLU A 98 1.77 5.65 -7.82
C GLU A 98 1.90 4.71 -6.61
N LEU A 99 2.64 3.61 -6.78
CA LEU A 99 2.81 2.57 -5.77
C LEU A 99 4.16 2.71 -5.07
N TYR A 100 4.13 2.66 -3.74
CA TYR A 100 5.30 2.66 -2.88
C TYR A 100 5.34 1.39 -2.03
N GLU A 101 6.49 0.72 -2.00
CA GLU A 101 6.71 -0.48 -1.21
C GLU A 101 7.61 -0.17 0.00
N ALA A 102 7.04 -0.18 1.20
CA ALA A 102 7.73 0.17 2.43
C ALA A 102 8.76 -0.88 2.91
N GLY A 103 8.76 -2.06 2.31
CA GLY A 103 9.64 -3.19 2.60
C GLY A 103 10.57 -3.57 1.45
N ALA A 104 10.64 -2.78 0.37
CA ALA A 104 11.56 -3.04 -0.75
C ALA A 104 13.03 -2.74 -0.41
N ASP A 105 13.31 -1.90 0.60
CA ASP A 105 14.65 -1.60 1.07
C ASP A 105 15.01 -2.39 2.33
N GLY A 106 15.17 -3.69 2.11
CA GLY A 106 16.03 -4.54 2.90
C GLY A 106 17.44 -4.59 2.32
N GLU A 107 18.07 -3.45 2.01
CA GLU A 107 19.54 -3.39 2.05
C GLU A 107 19.94 -3.52 3.53
N LEU A 108 20.12 -4.78 3.92
CA LEU A 108 20.88 -5.17 5.10
C LEU A 108 22.25 -4.51 4.99
N LEU A 109 22.50 -3.52 5.84
CA LEU A 109 23.81 -3.35 6.44
C LEU A 109 24.23 -4.69 7.05
N GLY A 110 25.13 -5.38 6.36
CA GLY A 110 25.77 -6.63 6.78
C GLY A 110 27.04 -6.87 5.99
#